data_AF-A0A0D2LRS5-F1
#
_entry.id   AF-A0A0D2LRS5-F1
#
_cell.length_a   1.000
_cell.length_b   1.000
_cell.length_c   1.000
_cell.angle_alpha   90.00
_cell.angle_beta   90.00
_cell.angle_gamma   90.00
#
_symmetry.space_group_name_H-M   'P 1'
#
loop_
_entity.id
_entity.type
_entity.pdbx_description
1 polymer ?
#
loop_
_entity_poly.entity_id
_entity_poly.type
_entity_poly.pdbx_seq_one_letter_code
_entity_poly.pdbx_strand_id
1 'polypeptide(L)'
;MPLQKCYFLPPISYFFIVVFSLLFVTAFGYGSPGLISAAFGENEFFCAIDAGGEQQIICWDKTNKISLVSTFDFVPSMASLSGGEGFLCGIIANNSQAFCWDLLDFGINLVPKTFKYNSYSQIDVGKFHVCAIKGSYFLSSNDFGNVDCWELD
;
A
#
# COMPACT_ATOMS: atom_id res chain seq x y z
N MET A 1 -48.90 -29.88 11.82
CA MET A 1 -48.19 -29.34 10.65
C MET A 1 -48.34 -27.83 10.66
N PRO A 2 -47.27 -27.03 10.84
CA PRO A 2 -47.41 -25.57 10.83
C PRO A 2 -47.54 -25.07 9.38
N LEU A 3 -48.46 -24.12 9.19
CA LEU A 3 -48.64 -23.38 7.94
C LEU A 3 -47.49 -22.38 7.77
N GLN A 4 -46.60 -22.65 6.81
CA GLN A 4 -45.53 -21.75 6.42
C GLN A 4 -46.13 -20.59 5.60
N LYS A 5 -46.17 -19.39 6.19
CA LYS A 5 -46.53 -18.16 5.47
C LYS A 5 -45.36 -17.76 4.58
N CYS A 6 -45.47 -18.00 3.28
CA CYS A 6 -44.58 -17.43 2.29
C CYS A 6 -44.90 -15.94 2.10
N TYR A 7 -44.10 -15.07 2.72
CA TYR A 7 -44.16 -13.64 2.45
C TYR A 7 -43.51 -13.38 1.09
N PHE A 8 -44.34 -13.22 0.06
CA PHE A 8 -43.90 -12.70 -1.24
C PHE A 8 -43.63 -11.19 -1.08
N LEU A 9 -42.36 -10.82 -0.93
CA LEU A 9 -41.95 -9.43 -0.99
C LEU A 9 -42.20 -8.89 -2.40
N PRO A 10 -42.82 -7.70 -2.56
CA PRO A 10 -43.08 -7.12 -3.86
C PRO A 10 -41.75 -6.81 -4.59
N PRO A 11 -41.72 -6.88 -5.93
CA PRO A 11 -40.50 -6.66 -6.72
C PRO A 11 -39.84 -5.29 -6.48
N ILE A 12 -40.61 -4.31 -6.02
CA ILE A 12 -40.13 -2.97 -5.64
C ILE A 12 -39.19 -3.03 -4.43
N SER A 13 -39.44 -3.92 -3.47
CA SER A 13 -38.56 -4.08 -2.30
C SER A 13 -37.20 -4.66 -2.68
N TYR A 14 -37.16 -5.55 -3.67
CA TYR A 14 -35.90 -6.07 -4.24
C TYR A 14 -35.10 -4.97 -4.93
N PHE A 15 -35.79 -4.08 -5.67
CA PHE A 15 -35.15 -2.95 -6.34
C PHE A 15 -34.47 -2.00 -5.32
N PHE A 16 -35.15 -1.65 -4.22
CA PHE A 16 -34.55 -0.80 -3.18
C PHE A 16 -33.35 -1.46 -2.48
N ILE A 17 -33.37 -2.77 -2.24
CA ILE A 17 -32.24 -3.50 -1.64
C ILE A 17 -31.04 -3.50 -2.60
N VAL A 18 -31.25 -3.77 -3.89
CA VAL A 18 -30.19 -3.76 -4.90
C VAL A 18 -29.60 -2.35 -5.07
N VAL A 19 -30.44 -1.31 -5.09
CA VAL A 19 -29.99 0.09 -5.16
C VAL A 19 -29.23 0.50 -3.90
N PHE A 20 -29.65 0.06 -2.71
CA PHE A 20 -28.96 0.34 -1.45
C PHE A 20 -27.60 -0.37 -1.37
N SER A 21 -27.49 -1.61 -1.87
CA SER A 21 -26.20 -2.32 -1.99
C SER A 21 -25.24 -1.67 -2.99
N LEU A 22 -25.74 -0.97 -4.02
CA LEU A 22 -24.94 -0.21 -4.98
C LEU A 22 -24.49 1.16 -4.44
N LEU A 23 -25.14 1.68 -3.39
CA LEU A 23 -24.81 2.98 -2.77
C LEU A 23 -23.71 2.90 -1.71
N PHE A 24 -23.35 1.71 -1.24
CA PHE A 24 -22.27 1.48 -0.27
C PHE A 24 -21.13 0.64 -0.86
N VAL A 25 -20.54 1.11 -1.96
CA VAL A 25 -19.19 0.65 -2.34
C VAL A 25 -18.19 1.57 -1.65
N THR A 26 -17.90 1.31 -0.39
CA THR A 26 -16.67 1.82 0.21
C THR A 26 -15.53 1.02 -0.40
N ALA A 27 -15.00 1.47 -1.53
CA ALA A 27 -13.76 0.94 -2.07
C ALA A 27 -12.62 1.44 -1.17
N PHE A 28 -12.10 0.57 -0.30
CA PHE A 28 -10.81 0.79 0.31
C PHE A 28 -9.77 0.43 -0.75
N GLY A 29 -9.19 1.44 -1.39
CA GLY A 29 -8.03 1.25 -2.25
C GLY A 29 -6.84 0.90 -1.38
N TYR A 30 -6.63 -0.38 -1.12
CA TYR A 30 -5.34 -0.87 -0.62
C TYR A 30 -4.31 -0.61 -1.73
N GLY A 31 -3.16 -0.05 -1.36
CA GLY A 31 -2.16 0.41 -2.32
C GLY A 31 -1.47 -0.76 -2.99
N SER A 32 -2.01 -1.31 -4.08
CA SER A 32 -1.33 -2.36 -4.85
C SER A 32 0.11 -1.94 -5.15
N PRO A 33 1.11 -2.83 -4.93
CA PRO A 33 2.50 -2.52 -5.23
C PRO A 33 2.63 -2.06 -6.68
N GLY A 34 3.25 -0.90 -6.88
CA GLY A 34 3.34 -0.27 -8.19
C GLY A 34 4.49 0.73 -8.31
N LEU A 35 4.54 1.41 -9.45
CA LEU A 35 5.54 2.45 -9.73
C LEU A 35 5.17 3.82 -9.12
N ILE A 36 3.91 3.99 -8.73
CA ILE A 36 3.36 5.23 -8.16
C ILE A 36 2.52 4.82 -6.96
N SER A 37 2.66 5.52 -5.84
CA SER A 37 1.83 5.31 -4.65
C SER A 37 1.61 6.60 -3.88
N ALA A 38 0.55 6.63 -3.07
CA ALA A 38 0.16 7.79 -2.28
C ALA A 38 -0.10 7.39 -0.83
N ALA A 39 0.41 8.20 0.09
CA ALA A 39 0.01 8.21 1.48
C ALA A 39 -1.22 9.14 1.65
N PHE A 40 -2.20 8.69 2.40
CA PHE A 40 -3.44 9.44 2.69
C PHE A 40 -3.48 9.90 4.16
N GLY A 41 -4.45 10.73 4.54
CA GLY A 41 -4.62 11.16 5.94
C GLY A 41 -4.16 12.58 6.18
N GLU A 42 -3.54 12.86 7.33
CA GLU A 42 -3.09 14.22 7.67
C GLU A 42 -1.80 14.61 6.92
N ASN A 43 -0.89 13.65 6.72
CA ASN A 43 0.39 13.83 6.05
C ASN A 43 0.33 13.26 4.62
N GLU A 44 -0.44 13.90 3.75
CA GLU A 44 -0.67 13.44 2.37
C GLU A 44 0.54 13.76 1.47
N PHE A 45 1.12 12.74 0.87
CA PHE A 45 2.11 12.86 -0.19
C PHE A 45 2.03 11.66 -1.12
N PHE A 46 2.48 11.83 -2.36
CA PHE A 46 2.60 10.71 -3.28
C PHE A 46 3.98 10.70 -3.90
N CYS A 47 4.44 9.50 -4.23
CA CYS A 47 5.76 9.27 -4.79
C CYS A 47 5.69 8.37 -6.02
N ALA A 48 6.68 8.51 -6.89
CA ALA A 48 6.86 7.71 -8.08
C ALA A 48 8.32 7.26 -8.21
N ILE A 49 8.52 6.09 -8.80
CA ILE A 49 9.83 5.60 -9.21
C ILE A 49 10.17 6.20 -10.57
N ASP A 50 11.32 6.87 -10.66
CA ASP A 50 11.83 7.40 -11.91
C ASP A 50 12.14 6.27 -12.90
N ALA A 51 11.62 6.40 -14.12
CA ALA A 51 11.85 5.48 -15.22
C ALA A 51 13.22 5.71 -15.90
N GLY A 52 13.99 6.72 -15.49
CA GLY A 52 15.30 7.09 -16.02
C GLY A 52 16.43 6.07 -15.80
N GLY A 53 16.17 4.97 -15.08
CA GLY A 53 17.08 3.83 -14.92
C GLY A 53 17.76 3.75 -13.56
N GLU A 54 17.89 4.87 -12.84
CA GLU A 54 18.43 4.92 -11.48
C GLU A 54 17.38 4.51 -10.40
N GLN A 55 16.11 4.35 -10.82
CA GLN A 55 14.98 3.98 -9.96
C GLN A 55 14.86 4.90 -8.72
N GLN A 56 15.20 6.18 -8.90
CA GLN A 56 15.12 7.19 -7.85
C GLN A 56 13.67 7.47 -7.49
N ILE A 57 13.44 7.87 -6.23
CA ILE A 57 12.12 8.24 -5.76
C ILE A 57 11.91 9.74 -5.93
N ILE A 58 10.81 10.09 -6.60
CA ILE A 58 10.35 11.47 -6.75
C ILE A 58 9.04 11.58 -5.97
N CYS A 59 8.94 12.57 -5.08
CA CYS A 59 7.76 12.77 -4.23
C CYS A 59 7.19 14.18 -4.37
N TRP A 60 5.88 14.27 -4.18
CA TRP A 60 5.11 15.50 -4.22
C TRP A 60 4.22 15.58 -2.99
N ASP A 61 4.19 16.75 -2.35
CA ASP A 61 3.30 17.05 -1.24
C ASP A 61 2.11 17.94 -1.67
N LYS A 62 1.15 18.10 -0.76
CA LYS A 62 -0.05 18.93 -0.93
C LYS A 62 0.23 20.39 -1.30
N THR A 63 1.40 20.92 -0.98
CA THR A 63 1.76 22.32 -1.27
C THR A 63 2.23 22.52 -2.70
N ASN A 64 2.22 21.49 -3.56
CA ASN A 64 2.75 21.51 -4.92
C ASN A 64 4.21 21.97 -4.99
N LYS A 65 4.91 21.97 -3.85
CA LYS A 65 6.35 22.01 -3.85
C LYS A 65 6.75 20.64 -4.32
N ILE A 66 7.18 20.56 -5.58
CA ILE A 66 7.95 19.41 -5.99
C ILE A 66 9.13 19.40 -5.02
N SER A 67 9.20 18.38 -4.16
CA SER A 67 10.35 18.14 -3.32
C SER A 67 11.47 17.60 -4.23
N LEU A 68 11.87 18.40 -5.20
CA LEU A 68 12.96 18.13 -6.14
C LEU A 68 14.33 18.16 -5.43
N VAL A 69 14.37 18.46 -4.12
CA VAL A 69 15.63 18.72 -3.42
C VAL A 69 15.57 18.25 -1.95
N SER A 70 16.48 17.32 -1.63
CA SER A 70 17.07 16.94 -0.33
C SER A 70 16.24 16.29 0.78
N THR A 71 14.90 16.27 0.71
CA THR A 71 14.11 15.66 1.79
C THR A 71 14.04 14.14 1.70
N PHE A 72 14.24 13.55 0.53
CA PHE A 72 14.16 12.10 0.31
C PHE A 72 15.47 11.46 -0.21
N ASP A 73 16.60 12.16 -0.15
CA ASP A 73 17.91 11.58 -0.51
C ASP A 73 18.26 10.35 0.34
N PHE A 74 17.59 10.18 1.47
CA PHE A 74 17.71 9.02 2.34
C PHE A 74 16.93 7.79 1.84
N VAL A 75 15.95 7.98 0.95
CA VAL A 75 15.11 6.91 0.42
C VAL A 75 15.92 6.19 -0.67
N PRO A 76 16.22 4.90 -0.50
CA PRO A 76 17.00 4.17 -1.50
C PRO A 76 16.21 3.99 -2.80
N SER A 77 16.89 3.64 -3.89
CA SER A 77 16.21 3.26 -5.14
C SER A 77 15.23 2.11 -4.90
N MET A 78 14.01 2.25 -5.42
CA MET A 78 12.92 1.30 -5.16
C MET A 78 12.51 0.52 -6.40
N ALA A 79 12.08 -0.71 -6.16
CA ALA A 79 11.50 -1.59 -7.16
C ALA A 79 9.96 -1.50 -7.19
N SER A 80 9.33 -1.24 -6.04
CA SER A 80 7.88 -1.07 -5.92
C SER A 80 7.53 -0.16 -4.73
N LEU A 81 6.36 0.44 -4.79
CA LEU A 81 5.79 1.34 -3.79
C LEU A 81 4.36 0.93 -3.43
N SER A 82 3.99 1.13 -2.16
CA SER A 82 2.66 0.98 -1.60
C SER A 82 2.47 1.99 -0.45
N GLY A 83 1.24 2.41 -0.17
CA GLY A 83 0.96 3.58 0.67
C GLY A 83 -0.14 3.37 1.70
N GLY A 84 0.08 3.94 2.89
CA GLY A 84 -0.81 3.88 4.05
C GLY A 84 -1.26 5.26 4.54
N GLU A 85 -1.69 5.35 5.79
CA GLU A 85 -2.07 6.63 6.40
C GLU A 85 -0.83 7.40 6.88
N GLY A 86 -0.38 8.37 6.08
CA GLY A 86 0.74 9.25 6.41
C GLY A 86 2.13 8.67 6.15
N PHE A 87 2.23 7.44 5.62
CA PHE A 87 3.50 6.79 5.30
C PHE A 87 3.45 6.02 3.98
N LEU A 88 4.63 5.76 3.41
CA LEU A 88 4.81 4.86 2.27
C LEU A 88 5.76 3.73 2.66
N CYS A 89 5.59 2.60 2.01
CA CYS A 89 6.56 1.51 2.03
C CYS A 89 6.90 1.09 0.60
N GLY A 90 8.07 0.48 0.45
CA GLY A 90 8.51 -0.06 -0.81
C GLY A 90 9.48 -1.21 -0.65
N ILE A 91 9.75 -1.87 -1.76
CA ILE A 91 10.82 -2.86 -1.86
C ILE A 91 12.04 -2.16 -2.45
N ILE A 92 13.16 -2.21 -1.73
CA ILE A 92 14.43 -1.65 -2.20
C ILE A 92 14.89 -2.46 -3.42
N ALA A 93 15.23 -1.74 -4.49
CA ALA A 93 15.69 -2.35 -5.73
C ALA A 93 16.90 -3.26 -5.49
N ASN A 94 17.96 -2.79 -4.82
CA ASN A 94 19.23 -3.53 -4.77
C ASN A 94 19.21 -4.88 -4.02
N ASN A 95 18.33 -5.05 -3.03
CA ASN A 95 18.41 -6.18 -2.08
C ASN A 95 17.04 -6.78 -1.73
N SER A 96 15.97 -6.28 -2.34
CA SER A 96 14.59 -6.72 -2.10
C SER A 96 14.12 -6.56 -0.64
N GLN A 97 14.76 -5.76 0.19
CA GLN A 97 14.30 -5.51 1.57
C GLN A 97 13.16 -4.51 1.59
N ALA A 98 12.35 -4.53 2.65
CA ALA A 98 11.33 -3.51 2.86
C ALA A 98 11.94 -2.22 3.43
N PHE A 99 11.44 -1.09 2.95
CA PHE A 99 11.75 0.23 3.47
C PHE A 99 10.47 1.04 3.60
N CYS A 100 10.19 1.52 4.81
CA CYS A 100 9.01 2.35 5.10
C CYS A 100 9.46 3.70 5.63
N TRP A 101 8.78 4.78 5.24
CA TRP A 101 9.11 6.14 5.61
C TRP A 101 7.87 7.05 5.59
N ASP A 102 7.98 8.16 6.28
CA ASP A 102 7.01 9.24 6.29
C ASP A 102 7.69 10.61 6.04
N LEU A 103 6.94 11.69 6.22
CA LEU A 103 7.43 13.07 6.12
C LEU A 103 7.93 13.66 7.44
N LEU A 104 7.79 12.94 8.56
CA LEU A 104 8.09 13.45 9.90
C LEU A 104 9.49 13.00 10.36
N ASP A 105 9.82 11.73 10.11
CA ASP A 105 11.01 11.05 10.58
C ASP A 105 11.98 10.75 9.41
N PHE A 106 12.59 11.82 8.89
CA PHE A 106 13.55 11.76 7.78
C PHE A 106 14.71 10.79 8.08
N GLY A 107 14.94 9.83 7.18
CA GLY A 107 16.07 8.89 7.27
C GLY A 107 15.86 7.66 8.15
N ILE A 108 14.70 7.54 8.80
CA ILE A 108 14.39 6.37 9.63
C ILE A 108 13.58 5.37 8.80
N ASN A 109 14.08 4.13 8.72
CA ASN A 109 13.27 3.03 8.19
C ASN A 109 12.31 2.55 9.28
N LEU A 110 11.02 2.78 9.08
CA LEU A 110 9.94 2.42 10.02
C LEU A 110 9.72 0.90 10.12
N VAL A 111 10.30 0.09 9.23
CA VAL A 111 10.18 -1.37 9.29
C VAL A 111 10.77 -1.92 10.60
N PRO A 112 10.00 -2.70 11.39
CA PRO A 112 10.50 -3.27 12.63
C PRO A 112 11.74 -4.15 12.42
N LYS A 113 12.65 -4.17 13.41
CA LYS A 113 13.94 -4.88 13.33
C LYS A 113 13.80 -6.36 12.96
N THR A 114 12.72 -7.01 13.39
CA THR A 114 12.41 -8.42 13.10
C THR A 114 12.21 -8.68 11.59
N PHE A 115 11.72 -7.70 10.84
CA PHE A 115 11.36 -7.82 9.43
C PHE A 115 12.35 -7.11 8.49
N LYS A 116 13.18 -6.22 9.04
CA LYS A 116 14.07 -5.31 8.30
C LYS A 116 15.07 -6.00 7.37
N TYR A 117 15.53 -7.20 7.71
CA TYR A 117 16.56 -7.92 6.94
C TYR A 117 16.00 -9.02 6.04
N ASN A 118 14.68 -9.23 6.03
CA ASN A 118 14.05 -10.17 5.12
C ASN A 118 13.95 -9.57 3.71
N SER A 119 13.98 -10.43 2.69
CA SER A 119 13.72 -10.04 1.31
C SER A 119 12.27 -10.35 0.94
N TYR A 120 11.65 -9.46 0.19
CA TYR A 120 10.27 -9.55 -0.27
C TYR A 120 10.16 -9.40 -1.79
N SER A 121 9.21 -10.15 -2.36
CA SER A 121 8.86 -10.06 -3.78
C SER A 121 7.64 -9.16 -4.01
N GLN A 122 6.78 -9.01 -3.01
CA GLN A 122 5.61 -8.13 -3.04
C GLN A 122 5.39 -7.51 -1.65
N ILE A 123 4.89 -6.28 -1.64
CA ILE A 123 4.54 -5.53 -0.43
C ILE A 123 3.21 -4.83 -0.67
N ASP A 124 2.32 -4.87 0.32
CA ASP A 124 1.07 -4.12 0.32
C ASP A 124 0.87 -3.48 1.69
N VAL A 125 0.25 -2.31 1.68
CA VAL A 125 0.12 -1.42 2.83
C VAL A 125 -1.35 -1.11 3.04
N GLY A 126 -1.81 -1.42 4.24
CA GLY A 126 -3.11 -1.03 4.74
C GLY A 126 -3.07 0.34 5.43
N LYS A 127 -4.04 0.60 6.30
CA LYS A 127 -4.10 1.88 7.02
C LYS A 127 -2.89 2.14 7.92
N PHE A 128 -2.55 1.15 8.76
CA PHE A 128 -1.46 1.20 9.75
C PHE A 128 -0.64 -0.10 9.80
N HIS A 129 -0.83 -0.99 8.83
CA HIS A 129 -0.15 -2.27 8.76
C HIS A 129 0.42 -2.50 7.38
N VAL A 130 1.42 -3.34 7.31
CA VAL A 130 2.14 -3.72 6.10
C VAL A 130 2.21 -5.23 6.06
N CYS A 131 1.92 -5.80 4.90
CA CYS A 131 2.10 -7.22 4.65
C CYS A 131 3.01 -7.41 3.43
N ALA A 132 3.88 -8.41 3.47
CA ALA A 132 4.82 -8.67 2.41
C ALA A 132 5.05 -10.17 2.20
N ILE A 133 5.15 -10.57 0.93
CA ILE A 133 5.44 -11.95 0.51
C ILE A 133 6.96 -12.10 0.45
N LYS A 134 7.52 -13.05 1.19
CA LYS A 134 8.96 -13.33 1.18
C LYS A 134 9.42 -13.77 -0.21
N GLY A 135 10.59 -13.30 -0.61
CA GLY A 135 11.18 -13.64 -1.90
C GLY A 135 12.11 -12.54 -2.39
N SER A 136 12.79 -12.78 -3.51
CA SER A 136 13.48 -11.70 -4.22
C SER A 136 12.51 -11.09 -5.22
N TYR A 137 12.47 -9.75 -5.29
CA TYR A 137 11.68 -9.04 -6.29
C TYR A 137 12.10 -9.40 -7.73
N PHE A 138 13.36 -9.77 -7.94
CA PHE A 138 13.90 -10.09 -9.26
C PHE A 138 13.69 -11.53 -9.70
N LEU A 139 13.31 -12.42 -8.79
CA LEU A 139 13.15 -13.84 -9.10
C LEU A 139 11.70 -14.11 -9.49
N SER A 140 11.49 -14.53 -10.74
CA SER A 140 10.23 -15.08 -11.24
C SER A 140 10.02 -16.54 -10.80
N SER A 141 10.33 -16.85 -9.53
CA SER A 141 10.04 -18.17 -8.99
C SER A 141 8.56 -18.24 -8.64
N ASN A 142 7.87 -19.27 -9.16
CA ASN A 142 6.48 -19.61 -8.81
C ASN A 142 6.31 -20.08 -7.34
N ASP A 143 7.37 -20.02 -6.53
CA ASP A 143 7.29 -20.32 -5.10
C ASP A 143 6.67 -19.13 -4.38
N PHE A 144 5.41 -19.30 -3.98
CA PHE A 144 4.75 -18.41 -3.05
C PHE A 144 5.50 -18.45 -1.71
N GLY A 145 6.24 -17.39 -1.40
CA GLY A 145 6.92 -17.27 -0.12
C GLY A 145 5.95 -17.08 1.04
N ASN A 146 6.43 -17.32 2.25
CA ASN A 146 5.66 -17.01 3.46
C ASN A 146 5.33 -15.51 3.54
N VAL A 147 4.19 -15.19 4.14
CA VAL A 147 3.76 -13.80 4.37
C VAL A 147 4.20 -13.36 5.76
N ASP A 148 4.86 -12.20 5.82
CA ASP A 148 5.06 -11.46 7.06
C ASP A 148 4.10 -10.25 7.07
N CYS A 149 3.47 -9.98 8.22
CA CYS A 149 2.68 -8.77 8.43
C CYS A 149 3.12 -8.09 9.72
N TRP A 150 3.16 -6.77 9.72
CA TRP A 150 3.51 -5.95 10.88
C TRP A 150 2.71 -4.64 10.90
N GLU A 151 2.55 -4.08 12.09
CA GLU A 151 1.97 -2.76 12.30
C GLU A 151 3.09 -1.72 12.46
N LEU A 152 2.79 -0.47 12.10
CA LEU A 152 3.63 0.69 12.40
C LEU A 152 2.96 1.45 13.55
N ASP A 153 3.73 1.70 14.62
CA ASP A 153 3.30 2.42 15.83
C ASP A 153 3.30 3.94 15.61
#